data_AF-A0A1F8T4B4-F1
#
_entry.id   AF-A0A1F8T4B4-F1
#
_cell.length_a   1.000
_cell.length_b   1.000
_cell.length_c   1.000
_cell.angle_alpha   90.00
_cell.angle_beta   90.00
_cell.angle_gamma   90.00
#
_symmetry.space_group_name_H-M   'P 1'
#
loop_
_entity.id
_entity.type
_entity.pdbx_description
1 polymer ?
#
loop_
_entity_poly.entity_id
_entity_poly.type
_entity_poly.pdbx_seq_one_letter_code
_entity_poly.pdbx_strand_id
1 'polypeptide(L)'
;MKETRYIRIWVSICAGLIAAFASIIIQTRFYNSKAGDLTWALIGARQWINGQDPYIILDSNNYPSDPTPLYYPFPSVLFVLPLSFMPDLIATGIWVGFTVGLMTFAITQGGFWRLPILASVPLWAAVAQVQWTPLLLSIWVWPDLLFLSLLKPTSGLALAAKHPTRKGIGILVVVVVLSIILLPNWPLSWLESIKQSRHLIPILYGPGPFLVLSLLAWRFPEARLLFILAVLPQRMYFYDQLPLLLVAKNLRQQLIIVLSSWIAFLMTVWLGPTWKWHAIWSPPVIDGPAGWIIVCLYGSALILVLIQWYKRIKTFKSLHEADNGLAI
;
A
#
# COMPACT_ATOMS: atom_id res chain seq x y z
N MET A 1 24.72 18.43 3.12
CA MET A 1 24.21 17.11 3.59
C MET A 1 23.48 17.17 4.94
N LYS A 2 24.04 17.82 5.98
CA LYS A 2 23.37 17.94 7.30
C LYS A 2 22.06 18.76 7.24
N GLU A 3 22.07 19.92 6.59
CA GLU A 3 20.89 20.79 6.44
C GLU A 3 19.70 20.08 5.78
N THR A 4 19.96 19.35 4.69
CA THR A 4 18.95 18.56 3.99
C THR A 4 18.31 17.49 4.89
N ARG A 5 19.07 16.94 5.85
CA ARG A 5 18.56 15.97 6.81
C ARG A 5 17.61 16.61 7.82
N TYR A 6 17.92 17.81 8.33
CA TYR A 6 17.04 18.52 9.26
C TYR A 6 15.73 18.93 8.59
N ILE A 7 15.79 19.49 7.38
CA ILE A 7 14.59 19.84 6.61
C ILE A 7 13.71 18.60 6.42
N ARG A 8 14.33 17.45 6.11
CA ARG A 8 13.61 16.19 5.95
C ARG A 8 12.88 15.76 7.22
N ILE A 9 13.54 15.85 8.37
CA ILE A 9 12.95 15.52 9.67
C ILE A 9 11.75 16.42 9.93
N TRP A 10 11.92 17.74 9.77
CA TRP A 10 10.83 18.70 9.99
C TRP A 10 9.63 18.47 9.07
N VAL A 11 9.87 18.32 7.77
CA VAL A 11 8.79 18.03 6.80
C VAL A 11 8.05 16.74 7.17
N SER A 12 8.77 15.73 7.66
CA SER A 12 8.18 14.45 8.06
C SER A 12 7.35 14.57 9.32
N ILE A 13 7.83 15.31 10.33
CA ILE A 13 7.09 15.59 11.56
C ILE A 13 5.82 16.38 11.23
N CYS A 14 5.93 17.46 10.44
CA CYS A 14 4.77 18.27 10.05
C CYS A 14 3.73 17.44 9.27
N ALA A 15 4.16 16.65 8.28
CA ALA A 15 3.28 15.78 7.52
C ALA A 15 2.57 14.76 8.42
N GLY A 16 3.30 14.14 9.36
CA GLY A 16 2.74 13.22 10.34
C GLY A 16 1.70 13.89 11.24
N LEU A 17 2.03 15.04 11.83
CA LEU A 17 1.11 15.76 12.72
C LEU A 17 -0.18 16.21 12.00
N ILE A 18 -0.05 16.74 10.78
CA ILE A 18 -1.21 17.14 9.96
C ILE A 18 -2.09 15.92 9.65
N ALA A 19 -1.47 14.80 9.26
CA ALA A 19 -2.21 13.57 8.96
C ALA A 19 -2.88 12.95 10.19
N ALA A 20 -2.21 12.97 11.35
CA ALA A 20 -2.77 12.51 12.62
C ALA A 20 -4.02 13.33 12.98
N PHE A 21 -3.92 14.66 12.94
CA PHE A 21 -5.03 15.55 13.25
C PHE A 21 -6.19 15.39 12.27
N ALA A 22 -5.89 15.32 10.97
CA ALA A 22 -6.90 15.07 9.94
C ALA A 22 -7.62 13.72 10.16
N SER A 23 -6.88 12.66 10.47
CA SER A 23 -7.45 11.34 10.73
C SER A 23 -8.36 11.34 11.95
N ILE A 24 -7.93 11.96 13.06
CA ILE A 24 -8.76 12.11 14.28
C ILE A 24 -10.09 12.80 13.94
N ILE A 25 -10.05 13.94 13.24
CA ILE A 25 -11.26 14.65 12.83
C ILE A 25 -12.18 13.76 11.99
N ILE A 26 -11.62 13.05 11.02
CA ILE A 26 -12.38 12.15 10.14
C ILE A 26 -13.03 11.03 10.97
N GLN A 27 -12.27 10.39 11.87
CA GLN A 27 -12.79 9.30 12.69
C GLN A 27 -13.89 9.79 13.64
N THR A 28 -13.71 10.94 14.30
CA THR A 28 -14.73 11.51 15.19
C THR A 28 -16.01 11.85 14.44
N ARG A 29 -15.92 12.42 13.23
CA ARG A 29 -17.10 12.91 12.49
C ARG A 29 -17.83 11.85 11.69
N PHE A 30 -17.12 10.88 11.11
CA PHE A 30 -17.69 9.96 10.12
C PHE A 30 -17.67 8.49 10.56
N TYR A 31 -16.89 8.14 11.59
CA TYR A 31 -16.68 6.75 12.00
C TYR A 31 -16.92 6.52 13.49
N ASN A 32 -17.61 7.45 14.18
CA ASN A 32 -17.92 7.37 15.62
C ASN A 32 -16.67 7.07 16.48
N SER A 33 -15.56 7.74 16.19
CA SER A 33 -14.28 7.66 16.91
C SER A 33 -13.60 6.28 16.92
N LYS A 34 -13.88 5.45 15.91
CA LYS A 34 -13.17 4.17 15.69
C LYS A 34 -11.80 4.38 15.04
N ALA A 35 -10.97 3.34 15.01
CA ALA A 35 -9.63 3.40 14.43
C ALA A 35 -9.59 2.95 12.96
N GLY A 36 -10.63 3.19 12.16
CA GLY A 36 -10.70 2.74 10.77
C GLY A 36 -10.32 1.27 10.60
N ASP A 37 -9.41 0.99 9.67
CA ASP A 37 -8.92 -0.37 9.39
C ASP A 37 -7.92 -0.92 10.42
N LEU A 38 -7.34 -0.04 11.26
CA LEU A 38 -6.50 -0.45 12.39
C LEU A 38 -7.34 -1.13 13.50
N THR A 39 -8.65 -0.83 13.56
CA THR A 39 -9.59 -1.40 14.52
C THR A 39 -9.50 -2.92 14.62
N TRP A 40 -9.38 -3.62 13.48
CA TRP A 40 -9.33 -5.08 13.45
C TRP A 40 -8.14 -5.66 14.22
N ALA A 41 -6.95 -5.09 14.00
CA ALA A 41 -5.76 -5.54 14.68
C ALA A 41 -5.76 -5.13 16.16
N LEU A 42 -6.35 -3.98 16.52
CA LEU A 42 -6.49 -3.55 17.91
C LEU A 42 -7.44 -4.48 18.68
N ILE A 43 -8.58 -4.86 18.10
CA ILE A 43 -9.50 -5.82 18.71
C ILE A 43 -8.81 -7.17 18.88
N GLY A 44 -8.18 -7.69 17.82
CA GLY A 44 -7.42 -8.95 17.91
C GLY A 44 -6.33 -8.90 18.98
N ALA A 45 -5.64 -7.76 19.15
CA ALA A 45 -4.63 -7.59 20.18
C ALA A 45 -5.23 -7.63 21.60
N ARG A 46 -6.37 -6.95 21.81
CA ARG A 46 -7.09 -6.97 23.09
C ARG A 46 -7.61 -8.37 23.43
N GLN A 47 -8.18 -9.08 22.46
CA GLN A 47 -8.62 -10.46 22.64
C GLN A 47 -7.46 -11.37 23.04
N TRP A 48 -6.35 -11.29 22.30
CA TRP A 48 -5.17 -12.11 22.57
C TRP A 48 -4.57 -11.86 23.96
N ILE A 49 -4.48 -10.60 24.41
CA ILE A 49 -4.05 -10.26 25.78
C ILE A 49 -4.96 -10.90 26.83
N ASN A 50 -6.26 -11.00 26.55
CA ASN A 50 -7.25 -11.60 27.44
C ASN A 50 -7.31 -13.14 27.33
N GLY A 51 -6.33 -13.77 26.67
CA GLY A 51 -6.27 -15.23 26.51
C GLY A 51 -7.29 -15.78 25.50
N GLN A 52 -7.90 -14.92 24.68
CA GLN A 52 -8.84 -15.32 23.63
C GLN A 52 -8.11 -15.48 22.28
N ASP A 53 -8.65 -16.33 21.41
CA ASP A 53 -8.14 -16.46 20.04
C ASP A 53 -8.54 -15.22 19.21
N PRO A 54 -7.59 -14.46 18.64
CA PRO A 54 -7.88 -13.26 17.85
C PRO A 54 -8.59 -13.52 16.52
N TYR A 55 -8.73 -14.80 16.09
CA TYR A 55 -9.43 -15.20 14.88
C TYR A 55 -10.85 -15.71 15.12
N ILE A 56 -11.27 -15.88 16.38
CA ILE A 56 -12.68 -16.11 16.66
C ILE A 56 -13.47 -14.88 16.19
N ILE A 57 -14.60 -15.15 15.53
CA ILE A 57 -15.51 -14.12 15.01
C ILE A 57 -15.64 -13.00 16.03
N LEU A 58 -15.33 -11.79 15.59
CA LEU A 58 -15.39 -10.61 16.41
C LEU A 58 -16.88 -10.30 16.67
N ASP A 59 -17.47 -10.94 17.69
CA ASP A 59 -18.77 -10.58 18.22
C ASP A 59 -18.61 -9.29 19.04
N SER A 60 -18.38 -8.21 18.32
CA SER A 60 -18.49 -6.90 18.90
C SER A 60 -19.97 -6.59 19.02
N ASN A 61 -20.51 -6.70 20.24
CA ASN A 61 -21.76 -6.03 20.63
C ASN A 61 -21.76 -4.52 20.27
N ASN A 62 -20.64 -3.96 19.80
CA ASN A 62 -20.51 -2.67 19.15
C ASN A 62 -19.47 -2.69 18.00
N TYR A 63 -19.95 -2.99 16.80
CA TYR A 63 -19.29 -2.75 15.50
C TYR A 63 -18.00 -3.53 15.16
N PRO A 64 -17.94 -4.15 13.96
CA PRO A 64 -18.89 -4.12 12.84
C PRO A 64 -20.29 -4.63 13.21
N SER A 65 -21.31 -4.05 12.58
CA SER A 65 -22.72 -4.46 12.76
C SER A 65 -22.95 -5.92 12.36
N ASP A 66 -22.00 -6.49 11.63
CA ASP A 66 -21.95 -7.90 11.26
C ASP A 66 -20.69 -8.54 11.81
N PRO A 67 -20.76 -9.76 12.35
CA PRO A 67 -19.59 -10.54 12.72
C PRO A 67 -18.62 -10.63 11.53
N THR A 68 -17.43 -10.03 11.64
CA THR A 68 -16.38 -10.17 10.61
C THR A 68 -15.12 -10.78 11.20
N PRO A 69 -14.46 -11.70 10.46
CA PRO A 69 -13.21 -12.29 10.88
C PRO A 69 -12.06 -11.28 10.79
N LEU A 70 -10.97 -11.59 11.51
CA LEU A 70 -9.72 -10.85 11.42
C LEU A 70 -9.01 -11.14 10.08
N TYR A 71 -9.10 -10.21 9.13
CA TYR A 71 -8.43 -10.34 7.82
C TYR A 71 -6.90 -10.15 7.86
N TYR A 72 -6.37 -9.77 9.02
CA TYR A 72 -4.95 -9.51 9.22
C TYR A 72 -4.22 -10.72 9.81
N PRO A 73 -2.98 -10.99 9.38
CA PRO A 73 -2.17 -12.05 9.95
C PRO A 73 -1.72 -11.67 11.38
N PHE A 74 -1.38 -12.66 12.20
CA PHE A 74 -1.08 -12.46 13.61
C PHE A 74 0.12 -11.53 13.89
N PRO A 75 1.16 -11.44 13.04
CA PRO A 75 2.17 -10.38 13.16
C PRO A 75 1.58 -8.95 13.21
N SER A 76 0.45 -8.69 12.55
CA SER A 76 -0.24 -7.39 12.65
C SER A 76 -0.80 -7.14 14.04
N VAL A 77 -1.34 -8.18 14.69
CA VAL A 77 -1.84 -8.14 16.07
C VAL A 77 -0.71 -7.81 17.04
N LEU A 78 0.42 -8.51 16.91
CA LEU A 78 1.61 -8.26 17.73
C LEU A 78 2.18 -6.85 17.52
N PHE A 79 2.16 -6.37 16.27
CA PHE A 79 2.73 -5.06 15.93
C PHE A 79 1.95 -3.89 16.56
N VAL A 80 0.63 -4.02 16.69
CA VAL A 80 -0.22 -2.96 17.26
C VAL A 80 -0.50 -3.15 18.76
N LEU A 81 0.06 -4.18 19.37
CA LEU A 81 -0.10 -4.48 20.80
C LEU A 81 0.17 -3.26 21.72
N PRO A 82 1.21 -2.43 21.50
CA PRO A 82 1.40 -1.25 22.35
C PRO A 82 0.26 -0.22 22.25
N LEU A 83 -0.43 -0.16 21.10
CA LEU A 83 -1.54 0.76 20.85
C LEU A 83 -2.87 0.21 21.38
N SER A 84 -2.99 -1.10 21.58
CA SER A 84 -4.24 -1.72 22.03
C SER A 84 -4.63 -1.33 23.46
N PHE A 85 -3.66 -0.86 24.26
CA PHE A 85 -3.87 -0.34 25.61
C PHE A 85 -4.43 1.10 25.65
N MET A 86 -4.54 1.75 24.49
CA MET A 86 -5.03 3.13 24.38
C MET A 86 -6.45 3.16 23.81
N PRO A 87 -7.22 4.24 24.05
CA PRO A 87 -8.46 4.51 23.31
C PRO A 87 -8.21 4.56 21.79
N ASP A 88 -9.15 4.03 21.01
CA ASP A 88 -9.05 3.89 19.54
C ASP A 88 -8.69 5.20 18.82
N LEU A 89 -9.25 6.31 19.28
CA LEU A 89 -8.99 7.63 18.70
C LEU A 89 -7.54 8.11 18.94
N ILE A 90 -6.96 7.79 20.10
CA ILE A 90 -5.56 8.10 20.41
C ILE A 90 -4.65 7.19 19.59
N ALA A 91 -4.95 5.89 19.55
CA ALA A 91 -4.24 4.92 18.72
C ALA A 91 -4.24 5.35 17.24
N THR A 92 -5.35 5.88 16.73
CA THR A 92 -5.48 6.44 15.38
C THR A 92 -4.48 7.56 15.13
N GLY A 93 -4.48 8.58 15.98
CA GLY A 93 -3.60 9.74 15.83
C GLY A 93 -2.12 9.34 15.83
N ILE A 94 -1.73 8.50 16.80
CA ILE A 94 -0.36 7.99 16.91
C ILE A 94 0.02 7.17 15.68
N TRP A 95 -0.84 6.24 15.28
CA TRP A 95 -0.59 5.37 14.12
C TRP A 95 -0.43 6.16 12.83
N VAL A 96 -1.41 7.01 12.49
CA VAL A 96 -1.37 7.77 11.24
C VAL A 96 -0.22 8.76 11.25
N GLY A 97 0.01 9.46 12.37
CA GLY A 97 1.11 10.41 12.46
C GLY A 97 2.47 9.74 12.30
N PHE A 98 2.68 8.62 12.99
CA PHE A 98 3.91 7.83 12.87
C PHE A 98 4.11 7.30 11.45
N THR A 99 3.11 6.63 10.89
CA THR A 99 3.25 5.96 9.59
C THR A 99 3.39 6.93 8.43
N VAL A 100 2.66 8.05 8.42
CA VAL A 100 2.79 9.11 7.40
C VAL A 100 4.09 9.89 7.58
N GLY A 101 4.50 10.20 8.82
CA GLY A 101 5.79 10.84 9.08
C GLY A 101 6.95 9.96 8.60
N LEU A 102 6.95 8.67 8.94
CA LEU A 102 7.97 7.72 8.52
C LEU A 102 8.01 7.55 6.99
N MET A 103 6.84 7.43 6.35
CA MET A 103 6.73 7.40 4.89
C MET A 103 7.33 8.64 4.27
N THR A 104 6.97 9.83 4.78
CA THR A 104 7.44 11.12 4.26
C THR A 104 8.96 11.20 4.35
N PHE A 105 9.53 10.77 5.48
CA PHE A 105 10.98 10.71 5.66
C PHE A 105 11.64 9.74 4.68
N ALA A 106 11.03 8.58 4.44
CA ALA A 106 11.53 7.59 3.49
C ALA A 106 11.51 8.13 2.05
N ILE A 107 10.38 8.64 1.55
CA ILE A 107 10.27 9.07 0.14
C ILE A 107 11.17 10.27 -0.16
N THR A 108 11.36 11.19 0.80
CA THR A 108 12.23 12.36 0.63
C THR A 108 13.72 12.00 0.62
N GLN A 109 14.10 10.76 0.96
CA GLN A 109 15.45 10.24 0.69
C GLN A 109 15.77 10.19 -0.80
N GLY A 110 14.76 9.95 -1.64
CA GLY A 110 14.86 9.99 -3.11
C GLY A 110 14.71 11.38 -3.72
N GLY A 111 14.51 12.42 -2.90
CA GLY A 111 14.35 13.82 -3.31
C GLY A 111 12.99 14.41 -2.96
N PHE A 112 12.96 15.71 -2.67
CA PHE A 112 11.75 16.45 -2.29
C PHE A 112 10.70 16.53 -3.41
N TRP A 113 11.08 16.25 -4.66
CA TRP A 113 10.13 16.17 -5.78
C TRP A 113 9.06 15.07 -5.61
N ARG A 114 9.23 14.14 -4.65
CA ARG A 114 8.25 13.12 -4.28
C ARG A 114 7.16 13.61 -3.33
N LEU A 115 7.30 14.79 -2.73
CA LEU A 115 6.30 15.35 -1.81
C LEU A 115 4.87 15.45 -2.37
N PRO A 116 4.61 15.60 -3.68
CA PRO A 116 3.24 15.55 -4.19
C PRO A 116 2.47 14.26 -3.88
N ILE A 117 3.15 13.16 -3.50
CA ILE A 117 2.50 11.96 -2.94
C ILE A 117 1.58 12.33 -1.77
N LEU A 118 1.95 13.34 -0.98
CA LEU A 118 1.17 13.81 0.17
C LEU A 118 -0.20 14.38 -0.22
N ALA A 119 -0.36 14.84 -1.45
CA ALA A 119 -1.61 15.38 -1.98
C ALA A 119 -2.40 14.37 -2.83
N SER A 120 -2.02 13.08 -2.81
CA SER A 120 -2.65 12.04 -3.62
C SER A 120 -3.90 11.46 -2.96
N VAL A 121 -4.84 10.97 -3.77
CA VAL A 121 -6.03 10.26 -3.27
C VAL A 121 -5.66 9.01 -2.48
N PRO A 122 -4.70 8.15 -2.91
CA PRO A 122 -4.28 7.00 -2.13
C PRO A 122 -3.82 7.35 -0.71
N LEU A 123 -3.08 8.45 -0.52
CA LEU A 123 -2.68 8.85 0.83
C LEU A 123 -3.86 9.42 1.62
N TRP A 124 -4.68 10.27 1.00
CA TRP A 124 -5.88 10.78 1.66
C TRP A 124 -6.80 9.64 2.14
N ALA A 125 -7.04 8.64 1.27
CA ALA A 125 -7.82 7.46 1.61
C ALA A 125 -7.14 6.63 2.71
N ALA A 126 -5.81 6.54 2.71
CA ALA A 126 -5.06 5.85 3.75
C ALA A 126 -5.18 6.54 5.12
N VAL A 127 -5.12 7.87 5.15
CA VAL A 127 -5.33 8.69 6.37
C VAL A 127 -6.78 8.57 6.86
N ALA A 128 -7.74 8.63 5.94
CA ALA A 128 -9.17 8.53 6.24
C ALA A 128 -9.57 7.15 6.77
N GLN A 129 -8.87 6.09 6.36
CA GLN A 129 -9.16 4.70 6.75
C GLN A 129 -8.13 4.11 7.71
N VAL A 130 -7.21 4.92 8.26
CA VAL A 130 -6.19 4.49 9.24
C VAL A 130 -5.38 3.29 8.74
N GLN A 131 -4.90 3.39 7.50
CA GLN A 131 -4.35 2.25 6.75
C GLN A 131 -2.88 1.96 7.05
N TRP A 132 -2.48 0.72 6.75
CA TRP A 132 -1.12 0.20 6.90
C TRP A 132 -0.17 0.68 5.81
N THR A 133 -0.71 0.99 4.62
CA THR A 133 0.10 1.21 3.41
C THR A 133 1.20 2.25 3.59
N PRO A 134 0.99 3.43 4.22
CA PRO A 134 2.05 4.41 4.45
C PRO A 134 3.27 3.83 5.17
N LEU A 135 3.07 2.98 6.19
CA LEU A 135 4.15 2.28 6.88
C LEU A 135 4.92 1.37 5.92
N LEU A 136 4.20 0.59 5.10
CA LEU A 136 4.81 -0.39 4.20
C LEU A 136 5.70 0.28 3.14
N LEU A 137 5.37 1.50 2.68
CA LEU A 137 6.23 2.23 1.73
C LEU A 137 7.67 2.41 2.21
N SER A 138 7.90 2.38 3.53
CA SER A 138 9.27 2.43 4.07
C SER A 138 10.14 1.25 3.61
N ILE A 139 9.55 0.08 3.31
CA ILE A 139 10.24 -1.11 2.76
C ILE A 139 10.96 -0.77 1.44
N TRP A 140 10.36 0.11 0.62
CA TRP A 140 10.93 0.52 -0.67
C TRP A 140 12.30 1.19 -0.52
N VAL A 141 12.53 1.84 0.62
CA VAL A 141 13.74 2.61 0.91
C VAL A 141 14.66 1.83 1.83
N TRP A 142 14.11 1.15 2.84
CA TRP A 142 14.85 0.39 3.83
C TRP A 142 14.48 -1.10 3.76
N PRO A 143 15.25 -1.91 3.01
CA PRO A 143 14.97 -3.34 2.88
C PRO A 143 15.11 -4.13 4.18
N ASP A 144 15.78 -3.58 5.19
CA ASP A 144 15.86 -4.19 6.52
C ASP A 144 14.48 -4.25 7.22
N LEU A 145 13.52 -3.43 6.79
CA LEU A 145 12.14 -3.45 7.27
C LEU A 145 11.26 -4.47 6.51
N LEU A 146 11.86 -5.44 5.83
CA LEU A 146 11.14 -6.46 5.06
C LEU A 146 10.07 -7.18 5.89
N PHE A 147 10.28 -7.38 7.20
CA PHE A 147 9.30 -7.99 8.10
C PHE A 147 7.94 -7.26 8.12
N LEU A 148 7.90 -5.95 7.82
CA LEU A 148 6.66 -5.20 7.69
C LEU A 148 5.75 -5.74 6.58
N SER A 149 6.31 -6.49 5.61
CA SER A 149 5.49 -7.13 4.58
C SER A 149 4.52 -8.15 5.17
N LEU A 150 4.82 -8.70 6.35
CA LEU A 150 3.93 -9.62 7.05
C LEU A 150 2.67 -8.92 7.54
N LEU A 151 2.69 -7.60 7.79
CA LEU A 151 1.54 -6.89 8.37
C LEU A 151 0.38 -6.75 7.39
N LYS A 152 0.68 -6.70 6.09
CA LYS A 152 -0.29 -6.69 4.99
C LYS A 152 0.37 -7.34 3.77
N PRO A 153 0.30 -8.68 3.64
CA PRO A 153 1.10 -9.45 2.68
C PRO A 153 1.01 -8.99 1.24
N THR A 154 -0.16 -8.55 0.77
CA THR A 154 -0.37 -8.14 -0.62
C THR A 154 0.46 -6.90 -0.99
N SER A 155 0.24 -5.78 -0.32
CA SER A 155 1.02 -4.54 -0.55
C SER A 155 2.47 -4.69 -0.13
N GLY A 156 2.72 -5.44 0.96
CA GLY A 156 4.05 -5.70 1.48
C GLY A 156 4.96 -6.47 0.52
N LEU A 157 4.45 -7.56 -0.08
CA LEU A 157 5.19 -8.38 -1.04
C LEU A 157 5.58 -7.59 -2.29
N ALA A 158 4.67 -6.75 -2.77
CA ALA A 158 4.94 -5.89 -3.93
C ALA A 158 6.10 -4.91 -3.68
N LEU A 159 6.15 -4.34 -2.48
CA LEU A 159 7.23 -3.41 -2.09
C LEU A 159 8.55 -4.15 -1.82
N ALA A 160 8.48 -5.35 -1.25
CA ALA A 160 9.63 -6.24 -1.01
C ALA A 160 10.36 -6.63 -2.30
N ALA A 161 9.64 -6.70 -3.42
CA ALA A 161 10.18 -7.16 -4.71
C ALA A 161 11.32 -6.30 -5.26
N LYS A 162 11.51 -5.09 -4.74
CA LYS A 162 12.55 -4.17 -5.19
C LYS A 162 13.96 -4.76 -5.00
N HIS A 163 14.30 -5.12 -3.76
CA HIS A 163 15.63 -5.58 -3.35
C HIS A 163 15.65 -6.16 -1.93
N PRO A 164 15.31 -7.44 -1.72
CA PRO A 164 15.43 -8.06 -0.40
C PRO A 164 16.91 -8.16 0.03
N THR A 165 17.20 -7.83 1.29
CA THR A 165 18.55 -8.02 1.89
C THR A 165 18.57 -9.28 2.75
N ARG A 166 19.75 -9.90 2.91
CA ARG A 166 19.92 -11.07 3.80
C ARG A 166 19.47 -10.76 5.23
N LYS A 167 19.81 -9.57 5.74
CA LYS A 167 19.40 -9.09 7.06
C LYS A 167 17.87 -8.93 7.15
N GLY A 168 17.24 -8.28 6.16
CA GLY A 168 15.78 -8.14 6.12
C GLY A 168 15.05 -9.49 6.08
N ILE A 169 15.56 -10.44 5.28
CA ILE A 169 15.03 -11.81 5.24
C ILE A 169 15.19 -12.50 6.60
N GLY A 170 16.36 -12.38 7.24
CA GLY A 170 16.60 -12.93 8.58
C GLY A 170 15.61 -12.39 9.61
N ILE A 171 15.37 -11.08 9.64
CA ILE A 171 14.39 -10.46 10.55
C ILE A 171 12.97 -10.95 10.23
N LEU A 172 12.59 -11.02 8.96
CA LEU A 172 11.28 -11.55 8.54
C LEU A 172 11.08 -12.98 9.01
N VAL A 173 12.07 -13.87 8.83
CA VAL A 173 12.01 -15.26 9.29
C VAL A 173 11.87 -15.33 10.80
N VAL A 174 12.65 -14.55 11.55
CA VAL A 174 12.55 -14.49 13.02
C VAL A 174 11.14 -14.06 13.45
N VAL A 175 10.56 -13.04 12.83
CA VAL A 175 9.20 -12.59 13.16
C VAL A 175 8.15 -13.67 12.86
N VAL A 176 8.27 -14.39 11.73
CA VAL A 176 7.38 -15.52 11.41
C VAL A 176 7.51 -16.65 12.43
N VAL A 177 8.73 -17.03 12.78
CA VAL A 177 8.97 -18.11 13.76
C VAL A 177 8.40 -17.73 15.12
N LEU A 178 8.68 -16.50 15.60
CA LEU A 178 8.14 -16.01 16.86
C LEU A 178 6.61 -15.93 16.84
N SER A 179 6.01 -15.48 15.73
CA SER A 179 4.54 -15.42 15.65
C SER A 179 3.89 -16.80 15.65
N ILE A 180 4.52 -17.81 15.03
CA ILE A 180 4.07 -19.21 15.07
C ILE A 180 4.24 -19.80 16.47
N ILE A 181 5.35 -19.52 17.17
CA ILE A 181 5.54 -19.98 18.56
C ILE A 181 4.44 -19.43 19.47
N LEU A 182 4.05 -18.16 19.27
CA LEU A 182 3.05 -17.49 20.09
C LEU A 182 1.60 -17.90 19.77
N LEU A 183 1.29 -18.21 18.50
CA LEU A 183 -0.05 -18.66 18.08
C LEU A 183 0.04 -19.68 16.92
N PRO A 184 0.35 -20.96 17.17
CA PRO A 184 0.74 -21.91 16.13
C PRO A 184 -0.22 -22.05 14.94
N ASN A 185 -1.53 -21.92 15.19
CA ASN A 185 -2.56 -22.11 14.18
C ASN A 185 -2.89 -20.85 13.37
N TRP A 186 -2.29 -19.69 13.69
CA TRP A 186 -2.63 -18.42 13.05
C TRP A 186 -2.55 -18.44 11.51
N PRO A 187 -1.59 -19.12 10.85
CA PRO A 187 -1.54 -19.10 9.39
C PRO A 187 -2.78 -19.73 8.76
N LEU A 188 -3.31 -20.79 9.37
CA LEU A 188 -4.51 -21.48 8.91
C LEU A 188 -5.75 -20.64 9.20
N SER A 189 -5.90 -20.13 10.42
CA SER A 189 -7.03 -19.27 10.81
C SER A 189 -7.10 -17.99 9.98
N TRP A 190 -5.94 -17.39 9.68
CA TRP A 190 -5.85 -16.24 8.78
C TRP A 190 -6.26 -16.59 7.35
N LEU A 191 -5.81 -17.73 6.82
CA LEU A 191 -6.18 -18.18 5.48
C LEU A 191 -7.70 -18.42 5.35
N GLU A 192 -8.33 -18.96 6.40
CA GLU A 192 -9.79 -19.10 6.46
C GLU A 192 -10.51 -17.75 6.51
N SER A 193 -9.97 -16.79 7.24
CA SER A 193 -10.51 -15.44 7.35
C SER A 193 -10.51 -14.71 6.00
N ILE A 194 -9.39 -14.75 5.25
CA ILE A 194 -9.28 -14.03 3.97
C ILE A 194 -10.07 -14.68 2.83
N LYS A 195 -10.41 -15.97 2.92
CA LYS A 195 -11.30 -16.64 1.95
C LYS A 195 -12.71 -16.05 1.96
N GLN A 196 -13.12 -15.43 3.07
CA GLN A 196 -14.44 -14.80 3.22
C GLN A 196 -14.49 -13.39 2.61
N SER A 197 -13.33 -12.76 2.35
CA SER A 197 -13.28 -11.44 1.71
C SER A 197 -13.21 -11.50 0.20
N ARG A 198 -13.93 -10.58 -0.46
CA ARG A 198 -13.83 -10.38 -1.91
C ARG A 198 -12.51 -9.68 -2.24
N HIS A 199 -11.74 -10.31 -3.13
CA HIS A 199 -10.52 -9.75 -3.69
C HIS A 199 -10.57 -9.80 -5.21
N LEU A 200 -10.02 -8.78 -5.83
CA LEU A 200 -9.89 -8.63 -7.28
C LEU A 200 -8.40 -8.74 -7.64
N ILE A 201 -8.11 -9.39 -8.76
CA ILE A 201 -6.77 -9.45 -9.32
C ILE A 201 -6.74 -8.49 -10.52
N PRO A 202 -6.05 -7.34 -10.47
CA PRO A 202 -6.17 -6.27 -11.47
C PRO A 202 -6.02 -6.74 -12.92
N ILE A 203 -5.09 -7.67 -13.19
CA ILE A 203 -4.83 -8.20 -14.54
C ILE A 203 -6.02 -8.93 -15.16
N LEU A 204 -6.97 -9.44 -14.36
CA LEU A 204 -8.12 -10.23 -14.83
C LEU A 204 -9.32 -9.37 -15.24
N TYR A 205 -9.27 -8.06 -15.02
CA TYR A 205 -10.36 -7.13 -15.30
C TYR A 205 -9.95 -6.15 -16.37
N GLY A 206 -10.77 -5.91 -17.38
CA GLY A 206 -10.43 -4.97 -18.46
C GLY A 206 -10.26 -3.54 -17.92
N PRO A 207 -9.22 -2.77 -18.33
CA PRO A 207 -8.15 -3.09 -19.31
C PRO A 207 -6.86 -3.73 -18.71
N GLY A 208 -6.94 -4.31 -17.52
CA GLY A 208 -5.84 -4.91 -16.75
C GLY A 208 -4.90 -5.89 -17.45
N PRO A 209 -5.29 -6.71 -18.45
CA PRO A 209 -4.32 -7.58 -19.14
C PRO A 209 -3.13 -6.85 -19.76
N PHE A 210 -3.29 -5.58 -20.16
CA PHE A 210 -2.19 -4.77 -20.66
C PHE A 210 -1.08 -4.53 -19.61
N LEU A 211 -1.35 -4.77 -18.32
CA LEU A 211 -0.36 -4.65 -17.26
C LEU A 211 0.76 -5.69 -17.37
N VAL A 212 0.57 -6.78 -18.13
CA VAL A 212 1.64 -7.74 -18.48
C VAL A 212 2.78 -7.04 -19.23
N LEU A 213 2.50 -5.96 -19.97
CA LEU A 213 3.52 -5.21 -20.70
C LEU A 213 4.59 -4.59 -19.78
N SER A 214 4.31 -4.45 -18.47
CA SER A 214 5.32 -4.06 -17.49
C SER A 214 6.50 -5.05 -17.45
N LEU A 215 6.32 -6.32 -17.82
CA LEU A 215 7.39 -7.31 -17.90
C LEU A 215 8.46 -6.98 -18.94
N LEU A 216 8.13 -6.21 -19.99
CA LEU A 216 9.14 -5.70 -20.93
C LEU A 216 10.24 -4.90 -20.21
N ALA A 217 9.83 -4.24 -19.13
CA ALA A 217 10.67 -3.42 -18.27
C ALA A 217 11.11 -4.14 -16.98
N TRP A 218 11.06 -5.47 -16.89
CA TRP A 218 11.27 -6.25 -15.65
C TRP A 218 12.56 -5.94 -14.87
N ARG A 219 13.61 -5.51 -15.56
CA ARG A 219 14.88 -5.10 -14.92
C ARG A 219 14.72 -3.85 -14.05
N PHE A 220 13.68 -3.05 -14.25
CA PHE A 220 13.37 -1.90 -13.42
C PHE A 220 12.57 -2.33 -12.19
N PRO A 221 12.96 -1.90 -10.97
CA PRO A 221 12.19 -2.19 -9.76
C PRO A 221 10.74 -1.71 -9.82
N GLU A 222 10.49 -0.59 -10.49
CA GLU A 222 9.15 -0.01 -10.64
C GLU A 222 8.23 -0.89 -11.49
N ALA A 223 8.79 -1.57 -12.50
CA ALA A 223 8.06 -2.52 -13.32
C ALA A 223 7.69 -3.79 -12.53
N ARG A 224 8.62 -4.29 -11.70
CA ARG A 224 8.37 -5.41 -10.79
C ARG A 224 7.27 -5.08 -9.79
N LEU A 225 7.34 -3.89 -9.18
CA LEU A 225 6.31 -3.38 -8.28
C LEU A 225 4.94 -3.36 -8.95
N LEU A 226 4.85 -2.75 -10.14
CA LEU A 226 3.61 -2.65 -10.91
C LEU A 226 3.03 -4.03 -11.25
N PHE A 227 3.88 -4.92 -11.79
CA PHE A 227 3.45 -6.27 -12.16
C PHE A 227 2.94 -7.06 -10.96
N ILE A 228 3.67 -7.02 -9.84
CA ILE A 228 3.31 -7.77 -8.64
C ILE A 228 1.99 -7.25 -8.06
N LEU A 229 1.78 -5.94 -8.00
CA LEU A 229 0.47 -5.39 -7.64
C LEU A 229 -0.61 -5.87 -8.62
N ALA A 230 -0.33 -5.91 -9.92
CA ALA A 230 -1.31 -6.32 -10.93
C ALA A 230 -1.76 -7.79 -10.82
N VAL A 231 -0.92 -8.67 -10.27
CA VAL A 231 -1.22 -10.11 -10.12
C VAL A 231 -1.64 -10.53 -8.72
N LEU A 232 -1.45 -9.67 -7.71
CA LEU A 232 -1.87 -9.97 -6.35
C LEU A 232 -3.36 -9.67 -6.14
N PRO A 233 -4.10 -10.53 -5.41
CA PRO A 233 -5.46 -10.23 -4.99
C PRO A 233 -5.50 -9.00 -4.07
N GLN A 234 -6.37 -8.05 -4.38
CA GLN A 234 -6.54 -6.79 -3.64
C GLN A 234 -8.01 -6.46 -3.45
N ARG A 235 -8.37 -5.72 -2.39
CA ARG A 235 -9.73 -5.15 -2.29
C ARG A 235 -9.98 -4.02 -3.28
N MET A 236 -8.93 -3.52 -3.95
CA MET A 236 -8.99 -2.46 -4.95
C MET A 236 -9.63 -1.16 -4.45
N TYR A 237 -9.29 -0.77 -3.22
CA TYR A 237 -9.54 0.59 -2.74
C TYR A 237 -8.34 1.49 -2.99
N PHE A 238 -8.57 2.80 -3.01
CA PHE A 238 -7.54 3.80 -3.28
C PHE A 238 -6.31 3.69 -2.36
N TYR A 239 -6.51 3.39 -1.08
CA TYR A 239 -5.43 3.30 -0.10
C TYR A 239 -4.45 2.14 -0.34
N ASP A 240 -4.87 1.09 -1.05
CA ASP A 240 -4.00 -0.04 -1.42
C ASP A 240 -3.06 0.35 -2.56
N GLN A 241 -3.37 1.43 -3.29
CA GLN A 241 -2.70 1.82 -4.53
C GLN A 241 -1.56 2.84 -4.31
N LEU A 242 -1.32 3.25 -3.07
CA LEU A 242 -0.27 4.20 -2.71
C LEU A 242 1.14 3.76 -3.21
N PRO A 243 1.51 2.46 -3.24
CA PRO A 243 2.77 2.01 -3.80
C PRO A 243 2.95 2.36 -5.28
N LEU A 244 1.88 2.43 -6.09
CA LEU A 244 1.97 2.77 -7.52
C LEU A 244 2.62 4.15 -7.74
N LEU A 245 2.48 5.07 -6.78
CA LEU A 245 3.09 6.40 -6.87
C LEU A 245 4.61 6.38 -6.82
N LEU A 246 5.23 5.27 -6.41
CA LEU A 246 6.69 5.10 -6.38
C LEU A 246 7.31 4.90 -7.77
N VAL A 247 6.49 4.61 -8.79
CA VAL A 247 6.91 4.39 -10.18
C VAL A 247 7.50 5.66 -10.83
N ALA A 248 7.09 6.83 -10.36
CA ALA A 248 7.61 8.11 -10.84
C ALA A 248 9.11 8.26 -10.54
N LYS A 249 9.84 8.90 -11.47
CA LYS A 249 11.28 9.18 -11.38
C LYS A 249 11.62 10.67 -11.24
N ASN A 250 10.65 11.55 -11.43
CA ASN A 250 10.82 12.99 -11.32
C ASN A 250 9.49 13.68 -11.00
N LEU A 251 9.55 14.99 -10.73
CA LEU A 251 8.39 15.80 -10.34
C LEU A 251 7.24 15.71 -11.34
N ARG A 252 7.51 15.82 -12.65
CA ARG A 252 6.46 15.79 -13.69
C ARG A 252 5.71 14.46 -13.67
N GLN A 253 6.45 13.35 -13.60
CA GLN A 253 5.85 12.02 -13.51
C GLN A 253 5.07 11.83 -12.21
N GLN A 254 5.57 12.40 -11.10
CA GLN A 254 4.88 12.35 -9.81
C GLN A 254 3.54 13.11 -9.87
N LEU A 255 3.53 14.30 -10.46
CA LEU A 255 2.32 15.09 -10.64
C LEU A 255 1.31 14.39 -11.55
N ILE A 256 1.76 13.76 -12.64
CA ILE A 256 0.88 12.99 -13.54
C ILE A 256 0.14 11.91 -12.74
N ILE A 257 0.85 11.05 -12.00
CA ILE A 257 0.18 9.95 -11.28
C ILE A 257 -0.69 10.45 -10.12
N VAL A 258 -0.32 11.56 -9.47
CA VAL A 258 -1.16 12.21 -8.45
C VAL A 258 -2.46 12.75 -9.07
N LEU A 259 -2.38 13.45 -10.20
CA LEU A 259 -3.55 13.94 -10.93
C LEU A 259 -4.42 12.78 -11.44
N SER A 260 -3.81 11.71 -11.97
CA SER A 260 -4.53 10.49 -12.36
C SER A 260 -5.27 9.87 -11.17
N SER A 261 -4.73 9.96 -9.95
CA SER A 261 -5.42 9.49 -8.74
C SER A 261 -6.68 10.28 -8.42
N TRP A 262 -6.67 11.60 -8.63
CA TRP A 262 -7.83 12.47 -8.47
C TRP A 262 -8.87 12.25 -9.55
N ILE A 263 -8.45 12.08 -10.81
CA ILE A 263 -9.35 11.71 -11.90
C ILE A 263 -10.06 10.40 -11.57
N ALA A 264 -9.32 9.37 -11.13
CA ALA A 264 -9.91 8.08 -10.73
C ALA A 264 -10.98 8.23 -9.64
N PHE A 265 -10.69 9.05 -8.62
CA PHE A 265 -11.60 9.34 -7.53
C PHE A 265 -12.85 10.06 -8.00
N LEU A 266 -12.69 11.14 -8.76
CA LEU A 266 -13.81 11.89 -9.32
C LEU A 266 -14.67 10.96 -10.18
N MET A 267 -14.09 10.20 -11.10
CA MET A 267 -14.86 9.27 -11.93
C MET A 267 -15.60 8.21 -11.10
N THR A 268 -15.02 7.77 -9.97
CA THR A 268 -15.73 6.91 -9.02
C THR A 268 -16.92 7.62 -8.37
N VAL A 269 -16.76 8.87 -7.93
CA VAL A 269 -17.85 9.62 -7.28
C VAL A 269 -18.95 9.99 -8.26
N TRP A 270 -18.60 10.39 -9.49
CA TRP A 270 -19.54 10.88 -10.50
C TRP A 270 -20.24 9.75 -11.28
N LEU A 271 -19.59 8.61 -11.49
CA LEU A 271 -20.11 7.50 -12.32
C LEU A 271 -20.30 6.18 -11.55
N GLY A 272 -19.84 6.11 -10.29
CA GLY A 272 -19.71 4.86 -9.52
C GLY A 272 -21.00 4.07 -9.25
N PRO A 273 -22.20 4.67 -9.11
CA PRO A 273 -23.41 3.88 -8.92
C PRO A 273 -23.92 3.20 -10.20
N THR A 274 -23.52 3.67 -11.38
CA THR A 274 -24.12 3.26 -12.67
C THR A 274 -23.18 2.46 -13.57
N TRP A 275 -21.86 2.54 -13.35
CA TRP A 275 -20.87 1.93 -14.24
C TRP A 275 -20.35 0.58 -13.76
N LYS A 276 -20.71 -0.49 -14.48
CA LYS A 276 -20.39 -1.88 -14.17
C LYS A 276 -19.21 -2.39 -15.01
N TRP A 277 -18.11 -2.78 -14.37
CA TRP A 277 -16.98 -3.43 -15.07
C TRP A 277 -17.15 -4.95 -15.05
N HIS A 278 -16.83 -5.60 -16.18
CA HIS A 278 -16.94 -7.04 -16.35
C HIS A 278 -15.56 -7.69 -16.24
N ALA A 279 -15.46 -8.82 -15.53
CA ALA A 279 -14.28 -9.67 -15.61
C ALA A 279 -14.23 -10.35 -16.99
N ILE A 280 -13.03 -10.61 -17.50
CA ILE A 280 -12.85 -11.19 -18.84
C ILE A 280 -13.36 -12.64 -18.90
N TRP A 281 -13.36 -13.34 -17.77
CA TRP A 281 -13.57 -14.80 -17.71
C TRP A 281 -14.83 -15.25 -16.95
N SER A 282 -15.61 -14.35 -16.32
CA SER A 282 -16.87 -14.65 -15.60
C SER A 282 -17.59 -13.37 -15.15
N PRO A 283 -18.92 -13.38 -14.94
CA PRO A 283 -19.64 -12.25 -14.36
C PRO A 283 -19.55 -12.29 -12.82
N PRO A 284 -18.65 -11.49 -12.24
CA PRO A 284 -19.15 -10.56 -11.24
C PRO A 284 -18.96 -9.14 -11.74
N VAL A 285 -20.05 -8.38 -11.69
CA VAL A 285 -20.00 -6.93 -11.82
C VAL A 285 -19.10 -6.39 -10.71
N ILE A 286 -18.07 -5.64 -11.11
CA ILE A 286 -17.32 -4.84 -10.15
C ILE A 286 -18.19 -3.63 -9.81
N ASP A 287 -18.64 -3.56 -8.57
CA ASP A 287 -19.16 -2.33 -7.98
C ASP A 287 -17.99 -1.54 -7.37
N GLY A 288 -17.93 -0.23 -7.63
CA GLY A 288 -17.00 0.69 -6.95
C GLY A 288 -15.76 1.12 -7.75
N PRO A 289 -14.67 1.54 -7.06
CA PRO A 289 -13.57 2.31 -7.68
C PRO A 289 -12.62 1.51 -8.57
N ALA A 290 -12.69 0.18 -8.55
CA ALA A 290 -11.64 -0.69 -9.07
C ALA A 290 -11.33 -0.48 -10.56
N GLY A 291 -12.34 -0.31 -11.42
CA GLY A 291 -12.08 -0.07 -12.85
C GLY A 291 -11.40 1.28 -13.11
N TRP A 292 -11.82 2.35 -12.42
CA TRP A 292 -11.16 3.66 -12.52
C TRP A 292 -9.74 3.63 -11.94
N ILE A 293 -9.49 2.84 -10.89
CA ILE A 293 -8.15 2.57 -10.38
C ILE A 293 -7.29 1.89 -11.45
N ILE A 294 -7.79 0.85 -12.13
CA ILE A 294 -7.04 0.15 -13.19
C ILE A 294 -6.71 1.12 -14.34
N VAL A 295 -7.70 1.84 -14.85
CA VAL A 295 -7.51 2.75 -15.98
C VAL A 295 -6.56 3.90 -15.62
N CYS A 296 -6.84 4.61 -14.53
CA CYS A 296 -6.15 5.86 -14.24
C CYS A 296 -4.85 5.65 -13.46
N LEU A 297 -4.83 4.81 -12.43
CA LEU A 297 -3.63 4.59 -11.61
C LEU A 297 -2.69 3.54 -12.21
N TYR A 298 -3.19 2.32 -12.48
CA TYR A 298 -2.36 1.28 -13.09
C TYR A 298 -1.95 1.65 -14.52
N GLY A 299 -2.87 2.22 -15.30
CA GLY A 299 -2.59 2.68 -16.67
C GLY A 299 -1.52 3.79 -16.72
N SER A 300 -1.62 4.82 -15.87
CA SER A 300 -0.58 5.85 -15.82
C SER A 300 0.77 5.29 -15.34
N ALA A 301 0.77 4.41 -14.33
CA ALA A 301 1.98 3.72 -13.88
C ALA A 301 2.62 2.90 -15.01
N LEU A 302 1.81 2.14 -15.78
CA LEU A 302 2.29 1.35 -16.93
C LEU A 302 2.92 2.24 -17.99
N ILE A 303 2.26 3.33 -18.39
CA ILE A 303 2.79 4.29 -19.36
C ILE A 303 4.13 4.84 -18.88
N LEU A 304 4.24 5.23 -17.62
CA LEU A 304 5.49 5.74 -17.05
C LEU A 304 6.62 4.70 -17.06
N VAL A 305 6.32 3.44 -16.75
CA VAL A 305 7.29 2.33 -16.83
C VAL A 305 7.75 2.11 -18.28
N LEU A 306 6.82 2.06 -19.23
CA LEU A 306 7.14 1.82 -20.64
C LEU A 306 7.94 2.97 -21.28
N ILE A 307 7.64 4.22 -20.93
CA ILE A 307 8.44 5.39 -21.35
C ILE A 307 9.88 5.27 -20.84
N GLN A 308 10.08 4.85 -19.60
CA GLN A 308 11.42 4.67 -19.02
C GLN A 308 12.20 3.57 -19.76
N TRP A 309 11.54 2.45 -20.01
CA TRP A 309 12.11 1.34 -20.77
C TRP A 309 12.50 1.75 -22.20
N TYR A 310 11.61 2.43 -22.91
CA TYR A 310 11.87 2.90 -24.27
C TYR A 310 13.07 3.85 -24.34
N LYS A 311 13.16 4.82 -23.41
CA LYS A 311 14.32 5.74 -23.33
C LYS A 311 15.64 5.00 -23.13
N ARG A 312 15.65 3.94 -22.32
CA ARG A 312 16.85 3.11 -22.10
C ARG A 312 17.27 2.39 -23.37
N ILE A 313 16.34 1.81 -24.11
CA ILE A 313 16.64 1.16 -25.41
C ILE A 313 17.22 2.15 -26.40
N LYS A 314 16.62 3.33 -26.53
CA LYS A 314 17.10 4.37 -27.44
C LYS A 314 18.53 4.80 -27.12
N THR A 315 18.82 4.99 -25.83
CA THR A 315 20.17 5.35 -25.36
C THR A 315 21.20 4.26 -25.66
N PHE A 316 20.82 2.98 -25.50
CA PHE A 316 21.70 1.87 -25.82
C PHE A 316 22.01 1.79 -27.33
N LYS A 317 21.00 1.99 -28.18
CA LYS A 317 21.19 2.03 -29.64
C LYS A 317 22.11 3.17 -30.08
N SER A 318 21.92 4.38 -29.56
CA SER A 318 22.77 5.52 -29.93
C SER A 318 24.23 5.35 -29.53
N LEU A 319 24.50 4.67 -28.40
CA LEU A 319 25.88 4.36 -27.98
C LEU A 319 26.51 3.32 -28.91
N HIS A 320 25.77 2.28 -29.27
CA HIS A 320 26.25 1.24 -30.18
C HIS A 320 26.51 1.79 -31.60
N GLU A 321 25.67 2.69 -32.10
CA GLU A 321 25.88 3.38 -33.38
C GLU A 321 27.11 4.31 -33.34
N ALA A 322 27.37 4.99 -32.22
CA ALA A 322 28.55 5.83 -32.05
C ALA A 322 29.86 5.01 -32.03
N ASP A 323 29.87 3.86 -31.36
CA ASP A 323 31.04 2.97 -31.29
C ASP A 323 31.36 2.37 -32.67
N ASN A 324 30.34 2.02 -33.46
CA ASN A 324 30.52 1.48 -34.82
C ASN A 324 30.91 2.57 -35.85
N GLY A 325 30.54 3.83 -35.61
CA GLY A 325 30.87 4.97 -36.48
C GLY A 325 32.30 5.51 -36.31
N LEU A 326 33.00 5.15 -35.23
CA LEU A 326 34.40 5.49 -34.97
C LEU A 326 35.40 4.46 -35.54
N ALA A 327 34.90 3.42 -36.21
CA ALA A 327 35.70 2.32 -36.77
C ALA A 327 35.95 2.43 -38.30
N ILE A 328 35.78 3.62 -38.89
CA ILE A 328 35.99 3.87 -40.34
C ILE A 328 37.18 4.81 -40.56
#